data_AF-A0A8S2ZVL1-F1
#
_entry.id   AF-A0A8S2ZVL1-F1
#
_cell.length_a   1.000
_cell.length_b   1.000
_cell.length_c   1.000
_cell.angle_alpha   90.00
_cell.angle_beta   90.00
_cell.angle_gamma   90.00
#
_symmetry.space_group_name_H-M   'P 1'
#
loop_
_entity.id
_entity.type
_entity.pdbx_description
1 polymer ?
#
loop_
_entity_poly.entity_id
_entity_poly.type
_entity_poly.pdbx_seq_one_letter_code
_entity_poly.pdbx_strand_id
1 'polypeptide(L)'
;EDLNKLQMTGLSVPTFNGRLNFAFSVLAGDHLACNEIGGFQKNFSSGQFCRLCHVSYEQRLIPLTKISFPQRTTDEHDRLVQKVLQMNNGTILEGVADLSPLSTLIGFHAVTSLPNDIMHDFAE
;
A
#
# COMPACT_ATOMS: atom_id res chain seq x y z
N GLU A 1 -16.40 0.38 4.48
CA GLU A 1 -17.69 1.10 4.39
C GLU A 1 -17.88 2.14 5.51
N ASP A 2 -17.74 1.77 6.77
CA ASP A 2 -18.02 2.69 7.89
C ASP A 2 -17.11 3.93 7.94
N LEU A 3 -15.83 3.78 7.62
CA LEU A 3 -14.91 4.92 7.50
C LEU A 3 -15.35 5.92 6.42
N ASN A 4 -15.88 5.43 5.29
CA ASN A 4 -16.45 6.29 4.25
C ASN A 4 -17.70 7.02 4.76
N LYS A 5 -18.55 6.37 5.56
CA LYS A 5 -19.71 7.02 6.18
C LYS A 5 -19.26 8.13 7.14
N LEU A 6 -18.24 7.88 7.95
CA LEU A 6 -17.67 8.91 8.85
C LEU A 6 -17.10 10.09 8.08
N GLN A 7 -16.52 9.87 6.90
CA GLN A 7 -16.00 10.93 6.06
C GLN A 7 -17.08 11.73 5.34
N MET A 8 -18.07 11.06 4.77
CA MET A 8 -19.12 11.68 3.97
C MET A 8 -20.20 12.34 4.83
N THR A 9 -20.57 11.69 5.94
CA THR A 9 -21.70 12.12 6.76
C THR A 9 -21.29 12.64 8.13
N GLY A 10 -20.12 12.27 8.65
CA GLY A 10 -19.66 12.70 9.98
C GLY A 10 -20.54 12.25 11.15
N LEU A 11 -20.18 12.67 12.36
CA LEU A 11 -20.89 12.38 13.60
C LEU A 11 -21.51 13.64 14.20
N SER A 12 -22.70 13.50 14.76
CA SER A 12 -23.31 14.54 15.61
C SER A 12 -22.79 14.38 17.02
N VAL A 13 -22.23 15.44 17.61
CA VAL A 13 -21.71 15.42 18.99
C VAL A 13 -22.50 16.40 19.84
N PRO A 14 -23.05 15.98 21.00
CA PRO A 14 -23.97 16.83 21.80
C PRO A 14 -23.39 18.19 22.22
N THR A 15 -22.07 18.29 22.37
CA THR A 15 -21.37 19.51 22.80
C THR A 15 -20.92 20.39 21.63
N PHE A 16 -21.21 20.02 20.39
CA PHE A 16 -20.79 20.73 19.19
C PHE A 16 -21.99 21.02 18.28
N ASN A 17 -22.20 22.30 17.98
CA ASN A 17 -23.25 22.71 17.03
C ASN A 17 -22.74 22.51 15.58
N GLY A 18 -22.77 21.27 15.12
CA GLY A 18 -22.33 20.87 13.79
C GLY A 18 -22.11 19.36 13.67
N ARG A 19 -21.54 18.91 12.54
CA ARG A 19 -21.11 17.53 12.34
C ARG A 19 -19.59 17.46 12.26
N LEU A 20 -19.00 16.48 12.95
CA LEU A 20 -17.57 16.18 12.86
C LEU A 20 -17.34 15.16 11.76
N ASN A 21 -16.69 15.57 10.68
CA ASN A 21 -16.29 14.68 9.60
C ASN A 21 -14.88 14.16 9.86
N PHE A 22 -14.63 12.93 9.42
CA PHE A 22 -13.34 12.26 9.58
C PHE A 22 -12.68 12.11 8.22
N ALA A 23 -11.37 12.09 8.17
CA ALA A 23 -10.65 11.74 6.94
C ALA A 23 -9.70 10.59 7.26
N PHE A 24 -9.67 9.60 6.39
CA PHE A 24 -8.57 8.66 6.41
C PHE A 24 -7.27 9.40 6.08
N SER A 25 -6.20 9.08 6.81
CA SER A 25 -4.88 9.67 6.61
C SER A 25 -3.87 8.60 6.23
N VAL A 26 -3.67 7.63 7.12
CA VAL A 26 -2.64 6.61 6.95
C VAL A 26 -3.04 5.34 7.68
N LEU A 27 -2.59 4.19 7.17
CA LEU A 27 -2.67 2.91 7.87
C LEU A 27 -1.24 2.48 8.23
N ALA A 28 -0.92 2.54 9.52
CA ALA A 28 0.34 2.04 10.05
C ALA A 28 0.19 0.58 10.49
N GLY A 29 1.19 -0.23 10.18
CA GLY A 29 1.29 -1.63 10.58
C GLY A 29 2.72 -2.12 10.36
N ASP A 30 3.03 -3.33 10.83
CA ASP A 30 4.30 -3.96 10.49
C ASP A 30 4.42 -4.21 8.97
N HIS A 31 5.65 -4.47 8.52
CA HIS A 31 5.93 -4.65 7.11
C HIS A 31 5.08 -5.74 6.43
N LEU A 32 4.88 -6.87 7.10
CA LEU A 32 4.12 -7.99 6.56
C LEU A 32 2.63 -7.64 6.42
N ALA A 33 2.04 -7.05 7.46
CA ALA A 33 0.66 -6.61 7.48
C ALA A 33 0.40 -5.51 6.44
N CYS A 34 1.33 -4.57 6.27
CA CYS A 34 1.23 -3.55 5.24
C CYS A 34 1.26 -4.14 3.83
N ASN A 35 2.14 -5.12 3.54
CA ASN A 35 2.14 -5.78 2.24
C ASN A 35 0.84 -6.55 2.00
N GLU A 36 0.33 -7.26 3.02
CA GLU A 36 -0.93 -7.99 2.94
C GLU A 36 -2.10 -7.06 2.62
N ILE A 37 -2.27 -5.99 3.40
CA ILE A 37 -3.36 -5.03 3.21
C ILE A 37 -3.18 -4.25 1.91
N GLY A 38 -1.95 -4.01 1.47
CA GLY A 38 -1.66 -3.34 0.21
C GLY A 38 -1.89 -4.19 -1.05
N GLY A 39 -2.12 -5.50 -0.92
CA GLY A 39 -2.21 -6.42 -2.07
C GLY A 39 -0.85 -6.74 -2.70
N PHE A 40 0.24 -6.61 -1.94
CA PHE A 40 1.59 -6.96 -2.37
C PHE A 40 1.96 -8.39 -1.97
N GLN A 41 3.02 -8.93 -2.58
CA GLN A 41 3.57 -10.21 -2.18
C GLN A 41 4.12 -10.17 -0.75
N LYS A 42 4.05 -11.32 -0.07
CA LYS A 42 4.53 -11.49 1.30
C LYS A 42 5.85 -12.25 1.38
N ASN A 43 6.48 -12.51 0.23
CA ASN A 43 7.78 -13.14 0.13
C ASN A 43 8.86 -12.08 -0.08
N PHE A 44 9.69 -11.88 0.94
CA PHE A 44 10.79 -10.90 0.92
C PHE A 44 12.12 -11.46 0.39
N SER A 45 12.11 -12.72 -0.07
CA SER A 45 13.29 -13.42 -0.57
C SER A 45 13.31 -13.61 -2.09
N SER A 46 12.43 -12.94 -2.84
CA SER A 46 12.36 -13.05 -4.31
C SER A 46 11.62 -11.89 -4.98
N GLY A 47 11.90 -11.64 -6.26
CA GLY A 47 11.18 -10.66 -7.08
C GLY A 47 11.24 -9.23 -6.52
N GLN A 48 10.28 -8.38 -6.87
CA GLN A 48 10.11 -7.03 -6.30
C GLN A 48 9.35 -7.12 -4.98
N PHE A 49 10.07 -7.14 -3.87
CA PHE A 49 9.51 -7.38 -2.54
C PHE A 49 9.06 -6.10 -1.82
N CYS A 50 9.46 -4.93 -2.32
CA CYS A 50 9.16 -3.66 -1.70
C CYS A 50 7.85 -3.06 -2.24
N ARG A 51 7.01 -2.53 -1.33
CA ARG A 51 5.78 -1.80 -1.66
C ARG A 51 6.00 -0.35 -2.11
N LEU A 52 7.21 0.17 -1.99
CA LEU A 52 7.55 1.56 -2.34
C LEU A 52 8.37 1.70 -3.62
N CYS A 53 9.10 0.66 -4.02
CA CYS A 53 9.97 0.69 -5.20
C CYS A 53 9.92 -0.61 -6.00
N HIS A 54 10.45 -0.55 -7.21
CA HIS A 54 10.59 -1.71 -8.11
C HIS A 54 11.96 -2.40 -8.01
N VAL A 55 12.72 -2.16 -6.94
CA VAL A 55 14.00 -2.86 -6.72
C VAL A 55 13.72 -4.35 -6.53
N SER A 56 14.42 -5.18 -7.30
CA SER A 56 14.33 -6.63 -7.18
C SER A 56 15.22 -7.17 -6.06
N TYR A 57 14.90 -8.37 -5.58
CA TYR A 57 15.69 -9.08 -4.59
C TYR A 57 17.15 -9.25 -5.02
N GLU A 58 17.43 -9.49 -6.30
CA GLU A 58 18.78 -9.61 -6.85
C GLU A 58 19.58 -8.31 -6.75
N GLN A 59 18.88 -7.17 -6.80
CA GLN A 59 19.47 -5.85 -6.76
C GLN A 59 19.66 -5.30 -5.34
N ARG A 60 19.13 -5.97 -4.29
CA ARG A 60 19.12 -5.46 -2.90
C ARG A 60 20.51 -5.16 -2.32
N LEU A 61 21.55 -5.84 -2.80
CA LEU A 61 22.93 -5.67 -2.33
C LEU A 61 23.71 -4.66 -3.17
N ILE A 62 23.11 -4.10 -4.23
CA ILE A 62 23.75 -3.06 -5.04
C ILE A 62 23.76 -1.78 -4.21
N PRO A 63 24.92 -1.13 -4.02
CA PRO A 63 24.98 0.12 -3.27
C PRO A 63 24.02 1.16 -3.84
N LEU A 64 23.34 1.92 -2.96
CA LEU A 64 22.38 2.95 -3.35
C LEU A 64 22.96 3.99 -4.33
N THR A 65 24.28 4.22 -4.29
CA THR A 65 25.00 5.11 -5.21
C THR A 65 25.15 4.56 -6.63
N LYS A 66 24.86 3.26 -6.84
CA LYS A 66 25.07 2.53 -8.09
C LYS A 66 23.77 2.00 -8.70
N ILE A 67 22.63 2.27 -8.07
CA ILE A 67 21.34 1.80 -8.52
C ILE A 67 20.36 2.96 -8.63
N SER A 68 19.53 2.95 -9.68
CA SER A 68 18.36 3.80 -9.74
C SER A 68 17.28 3.23 -8.83
N PHE A 69 16.64 4.06 -8.02
CA PHE A 69 15.56 3.65 -7.13
C PHE A 69 14.21 4.03 -7.73
N PRO A 70 13.65 3.20 -8.65
CA PRO A 70 12.36 3.48 -9.27
C PRO A 70 11.25 3.37 -8.22
N GLN A 71 10.71 4.51 -7.81
CA GLN A 71 9.56 4.54 -6.91
C GLN A 71 8.31 4.09 -7.64
N ARG A 72 7.45 3.36 -6.94
CA ARG A 72 6.13 3.00 -7.44
C ARG A 72 5.28 4.26 -7.56
N THR A 73 4.53 4.36 -8.66
CA THR A 73 3.52 5.39 -8.85
C THR A 73 2.12 4.78 -8.72
N THR A 74 1.12 5.60 -8.39
CA THR A 74 -0.28 5.16 -8.31
C THR A 74 -0.76 4.60 -9.64
N ASP A 75 -0.50 5.32 -10.74
CA ASP A 75 -0.93 4.95 -12.09
C ASP A 75 -0.32 3.62 -12.55
N GLU A 76 0.94 3.38 -12.23
CA GLU A 76 1.62 2.13 -12.55
C GLU A 76 1.09 0.97 -11.71
N HIS A 77 0.91 1.19 -10.40
CA HIS A 77 0.34 0.21 -9.50
C HIS A 77 -1.06 -0.21 -9.94
N ASP A 78 -1.93 0.74 -10.28
CA ASP A 78 -3.28 0.46 -10.76
C ASP A 78 -3.26 -0.39 -12.05
N ARG A 79 -2.36 -0.09 -12.99
CA ARG A 79 -2.18 -0.91 -14.20
C ARG A 79 -1.72 -2.33 -13.88
N LEU A 80 -0.82 -2.50 -12.91
CA LEU A 80 -0.35 -3.82 -12.48
C LEU A 80 -1.47 -4.61 -11.80
N VAL A 81 -2.24 -3.99 -10.91
CA VAL A 81 -3.40 -4.61 -10.28
C VAL A 81 -4.40 -5.09 -11.32
N GLN A 82 -4.76 -4.26 -12.32
CA GLN A 82 -5.67 -4.67 -13.39
C GLN A 82 -5.14 -5.87 -14.20
N LYS A 83 -3.83 -5.93 -14.46
CA LYS A 83 -3.21 -7.08 -15.13
C LYS A 83 -3.30 -8.34 -14.27
N VAL A 84 -2.98 -8.23 -12.97
CA VAL A 84 -3.03 -9.36 -12.04
C VAL A 84 -4.45 -9.93 -11.93
N LEU A 85 -5.47 -9.07 -11.83
CA LEU A 85 -6.88 -9.48 -11.76
C LEU A 85 -7.38 -10.17 -13.04
N GLN A 86 -6.71 -9.95 -14.18
CA GLN A 86 -7.02 -10.60 -15.46
C GLN A 86 -6.28 -11.93 -15.66
N MET A 87 -5.29 -12.23 -14.80
CA MET A 87 -4.48 -13.45 -14.87
C MET A 87 -5.05 -14.55 -13.96
N ASN A 88 -4.46 -15.73 -14.04
CA ASN A 88 -4.84 -16.86 -13.19
C ASN A 88 -4.58 -16.54 -11.70
N ASN A 89 -5.38 -17.15 -10.82
CA ASN A 89 -5.20 -17.03 -9.37
C ASN A 89 -3.76 -17.38 -8.95
N GLY A 90 -3.15 -16.49 -8.16
CA GLY A 90 -1.80 -16.65 -7.62
C GLY A 90 -0.69 -16.03 -8.47
N THR A 91 -1.01 -15.35 -9.57
CA THR A 91 0.00 -14.63 -10.36
C THR A 91 0.47 -13.39 -9.60
N ILE A 92 1.79 -13.24 -9.46
CA ILE A 92 2.43 -12.05 -8.87
C ILE A 92 3.17 -11.31 -9.99
N LEU A 93 2.88 -10.03 -10.15
CA LEU A 93 3.47 -9.19 -11.19
C LEU A 93 4.13 -7.98 -10.54
N GLU A 94 5.46 -7.91 -10.66
CA GLU A 94 6.25 -6.82 -10.06
C GLU A 94 5.91 -6.58 -8.59
N GLY A 95 5.76 -7.65 -7.82
CA GLY A 95 5.42 -7.60 -6.40
C GLY A 95 3.96 -7.34 -6.07
N VAL A 96 3.10 -7.05 -7.04
CA VAL A 96 1.64 -6.95 -6.85
C VAL A 96 1.03 -8.34 -6.97
N ALA A 97 0.24 -8.72 -5.97
CA ALA A 97 -0.40 -10.03 -5.88
C ALA A 97 -1.93 -9.97 -5.97
N ASP A 98 -2.55 -8.87 -5.54
CA ASP A 98 -4.00 -8.68 -5.59
C ASP A 98 -4.38 -7.19 -5.46
N LEU A 99 -5.67 -6.90 -5.60
CA LEU A 99 -6.28 -5.62 -5.23
C LEU A 99 -6.35 -5.50 -3.70
N SER A 100 -5.98 -4.33 -3.17
CA SER A 100 -6.16 -4.05 -1.74
C SER A 100 -7.64 -4.13 -1.31
N PRO A 101 -7.95 -4.78 -0.17
CA PRO A 101 -9.31 -4.76 0.40
C PRO A 101 -9.78 -3.35 0.79
N LEU A 102 -8.85 -2.39 0.94
CA LEU A 102 -9.15 -1.00 1.25
C LEU A 102 -9.24 -0.10 0.01
N SER A 103 -9.19 -0.66 -1.20
CA SER A 103 -9.26 0.09 -2.47
C SER A 103 -10.51 0.96 -2.63
N THR A 104 -11.57 0.68 -1.88
CA THR A 104 -12.82 1.48 -1.88
C THR A 104 -12.87 2.52 -0.76
N LEU A 105 -11.87 2.57 0.13
CA LEU A 105 -11.77 3.57 1.19
C LEU A 105 -11.36 4.92 0.59
N ILE A 106 -12.14 5.96 0.86
CA ILE A 106 -11.87 7.30 0.33
C ILE A 106 -10.54 7.81 0.91
N GLY A 107 -9.64 8.27 0.03
CA GLY A 107 -8.32 8.75 0.42
C GLY A 107 -7.28 7.66 0.65
N PHE A 108 -7.64 6.38 0.49
CA PHE A 108 -6.68 5.28 0.55
C PHE A 108 -6.12 4.94 -0.84
N HIS A 109 -4.82 4.72 -0.91
CA HIS A 109 -4.17 4.04 -2.01
C HIS A 109 -2.95 3.25 -1.49
N ALA A 110 -2.75 2.01 -1.94
CA ALA A 110 -1.73 1.11 -1.39
C ALA A 110 -0.30 1.69 -1.45
N VAL A 111 0.01 2.48 -2.49
CA VAL A 111 1.32 3.14 -2.66
C VAL A 111 1.52 4.36 -1.74
N THR A 112 0.46 5.10 -1.38
CA THR A 112 0.60 6.40 -0.69
C THR A 112 0.11 6.38 0.76
N SER A 113 -0.70 5.40 1.12
CA SER A 113 -1.37 5.32 2.42
C SER A 113 -0.75 4.32 3.40
N LEU A 114 0.29 3.60 2.97
CA LEU A 114 1.00 2.58 3.73
C LEU A 114 2.45 3.03 3.97
N PRO A 115 2.72 3.75 5.07
CA PRO A 115 4.03 4.31 5.34
C PRO A 115 5.02 3.18 5.67
N ASN A 116 6.31 3.48 5.64
CA ASN A 116 7.32 2.56 6.15
C ASN A 116 7.10 2.28 7.63
N ASP A 117 7.46 1.06 8.05
CA ASP A 117 7.64 0.77 9.46
C ASP A 117 9.10 1.01 9.83
N ILE A 118 9.36 1.25 11.12
CA ILE A 118 10.71 1.49 11.64
C ILE A 118 11.60 0.25 11.39
N MET A 119 11.01 -0.94 11.26
CA MET A 119 11.76 -2.16 10.97
C MET A 119 12.33 -2.17 9.54
N HIS A 120 11.59 -1.68 8.55
CA HIS A 120 12.07 -1.42 7.19
C HIS A 120 13.21 -0.39 7.18
N ASP A 121 13.12 0.63 8.02
CA ASP A 121 14.13 1.71 8.02
C ASP A 121 15.41 1.33 8.78
N PHE A 122 15.38 0.33 9.68
CA PHE A 122 16.51 -0.02 10.55
C PHE A 122 17.01 -1.47 10.47
N ALA A 123 16.21 -2.44 10.03
CA ALA A 123 16.49 -3.87 10.25
C ALA A 123 16.32 -4.79 9.03
N GLU A 124 15.61 -4.38 7.97
CA GLU A 124 15.47 -5.12 6.70
C GLU A 124 16.32 -4.52 5.57
#